data_AF-A0A5C5X069-F1
#
_entry.id   AF-A0A5C5X069-F1
#
_cell.length_a   1.000
_cell.length_b   1.000
_cell.length_c   1.000
_cell.angle_alpha   90.00
_cell.angle_beta   90.00
_cell.angle_gamma   90.00
#
_symmetry.space_group_name_H-M   'P 1'
#
loop_
_entity.id
_entity.type
_entity.pdbx_description
1 polymer ?
#
loop_
_entity_poly.entity_id
_entity_poly.type
_entity_poly.pdbx_seq_one_letter_code
_entity_poly.pdbx_strand_id
1 'polypeptide(L)' 'MRQAIAANLDIDPERIRYGPLADGKPGRMNTAGDHWQIYYRDEWQELPWHFDGPLWVTRELVRKWWG' A
#
# COMPACT_ATOMS: atom_id res chain seq x y z
N MET A 1 -9.97 -8.53 1.57
CA MET A 1 -9.31 -7.21 1.62
C MET A 1 -8.32 -7.03 0.47
N ARG A 2 -7.22 -7.80 0.40
CA ARG A 2 -6.24 -7.77 -0.71
C ARG A 2 -6.84 -7.68 -2.12
N GLN A 3 -7.78 -8.58 -2.44
CA GLN A 3 -8.45 -8.61 -3.76
C GLN A 3 -9.24 -7.33 -4.05
N ALA A 4 -9.91 -6.73 -3.05
CA ALA A 4 -10.70 -5.52 -3.22
C ALA A 4 -9.81 -4.29 -3.44
N ILE A 5 -8.70 -4.18 -2.68
CA ILE A 5 -7.69 -3.13 -2.90
C ILE A 5 -7.12 -3.24 -4.32
N ALA A 6 -6.75 -4.45 -4.73
CA ALA A 6 -6.19 -4.70 -6.05
C ALA A 6 -7.20 -4.39 -7.17
N ALA A 7 -8.48 -4.74 -6.99
CA ALA A 7 -9.55 -4.39 -7.93
C ALA A 7 -9.72 -2.87 -8.06
N ASN A 8 -9.73 -2.12 -6.94
CA ASN A 8 -9.85 -0.66 -6.96
C ASN A 8 -8.65 0.03 -7.63
N LEU A 9 -7.47 -0.58 -7.50
CA LEU A 9 -6.24 -0.11 -8.12
C LEU A 9 -6.01 -0.65 -9.54
N ASP A 10 -6.89 -1.52 -10.04
CA ASP A 10 -6.78 -2.18 -11.34
C ASP A 10 -5.38 -2.83 -11.55
N ILE A 11 -4.97 -3.65 -10.59
CA ILE A 11 -3.69 -4.38 -10.59
C ILE A 11 -3.87 -5.83 -10.14
N ASP A 12 -2.85 -6.64 -10.38
CA ASP A 12 -2.78 -8.00 -9.85
C ASP A 12 -2.82 -8.00 -8.31
N PRO A 13 -3.69 -8.80 -7.66
CA PRO A 13 -3.67 -9.01 -6.22
C PRO A 13 -2.30 -9.42 -5.67
N GLU A 14 -1.47 -10.11 -6.47
CA GLU A 14 -0.11 -10.49 -6.12
C GLU A 14 0.79 -9.29 -5.78
N ARG A 15 0.47 -8.12 -6.32
CA ARG A 15 1.15 -6.85 -6.04
C ARG A 15 0.69 -6.17 -4.76
N ILE A 16 -0.20 -6.77 -3.98
CA ILE A 16 -0.63 -6.28 -2.67
C ILE A 16 -0.30 -7.31 -1.59
N ARG A 17 0.26 -6.86 -0.47
CA ARG A 17 0.51 -7.71 0.71
C ARG A 17 0.21 -6.96 2.01
N TYR A 18 0.07 -7.71 3.10
CA TYR A 18 -0.06 -7.18 4.46
C TYR A 18 1.04 -7.81 5.33
N GLY A 19 1.73 -6.99 6.10
CA GLY A 19 2.82 -7.45 6.97
C GLY A 19 3.79 -6.33 7.31
N PRO A 20 4.91 -6.65 7.95
CA PRO A 20 5.90 -5.65 8.36
C PRO A 20 6.53 -4.99 7.13
N LEU A 21 6.86 -3.70 7.27
CA LEU A 21 7.65 -2.99 6.27
C LEU A 21 9.09 -3.52 6.26
N ALA A 22 9.78 -3.34 5.13
CA ALA A 22 11.17 -3.75 4.98
C ALA A 22 12.05 -3.11 6.07
N ASP A 23 12.99 -3.89 6.60
CA ASP A 23 13.94 -3.50 7.65
C ASP A 23 13.32 -2.97 8.96
N GLY A 24 12.07 -3.33 9.25
CA GLY A 24 11.39 -2.88 10.47
C GLY A 24 11.15 -1.36 10.50
N LYS A 25 11.17 -0.71 9.33
CA LYS A 25 10.89 0.72 9.22
C LYS A 25 9.49 1.02 9.77
N PRO A 26 9.32 2.10 10.55
CA PRO A 26 7.98 2.58 10.88
C PRO A 26 7.28 3.01 9.59
N GLY A 27 5.95 2.92 9.60
CA GLY A 27 5.13 3.48 8.53
C GLY A 27 5.35 4.99 8.40
N ARG A 28 4.92 5.56 7.27
CA ARG A 28 5.17 6.96 6.92
C ARG A 28 4.62 7.96 7.95
N MET A 29 3.60 7.57 8.71
CA MET A 29 3.04 8.34 9.83
C MET A 29 3.62 7.95 11.20
N ASN A 30 4.82 7.37 11.22
CA ASN A 30 5.48 6.81 12.40
C ASN A 30 4.64 5.73 13.12
N THR A 31 3.80 5.02 12.37
CA THR A 31 2.97 3.92 12.84
C THR A 31 3.79 2.64 12.88
N ALA A 32 3.56 1.81 13.90
CA ALA A 32 4.23 0.52 14.06
C ALA A 32 3.28 -0.63 13.72
N GLY A 33 3.85 -1.79 13.38
CA GLY A 33 3.12 -3.04 13.17
C GLY A 33 3.06 -3.46 11.70
N ASP A 34 1.96 -4.10 11.34
CA ASP A 34 1.73 -4.58 9.97
C ASP A 34 1.05 -3.49 9.12
N HIS A 35 1.51 -3.36 7.89
CA HIS A 35 1.01 -2.38 6.93
C HIS A 35 0.56 -3.08 5.66
N TRP A 36 -0.47 -2.50 5.02
CA TRP A 36 -0.72 -2.80 3.62
C TRP A 36 0.42 -2.26 2.78
N GLN A 37 0.84 -3.04 1.79
CA GLN A 37 1.97 -2.75 0.93
C GLN A 37 1.59 -3.00 -0.53
N ILE A 38 2.19 -2.22 -1.43
CA ILE A 38 2.01 -2.31 -2.88
C ILE A 38 3.35 -2.48 -3.57
N TYR A 39 3.42 -3.41 -4.54
CA TYR A 39 4.59 -3.57 -5.40
C TYR A 39 4.56 -2.53 -6.52
N TYR A 40 5.49 -1.58 -6.46
CA TYR A 40 5.52 -0.40 -7.33
C TYR A 40 6.98 -0.03 -7.66
N ARG A 41 7.29 0.14 -8.95
CA ARG A 41 8.66 0.41 -9.45
C ARG A 41 9.71 -0.55 -8.88
N ASP A 42 9.45 -1.85 -9.02
CA ASP A 42 10.31 -2.96 -8.61
C ASP A 42 10.59 -3.10 -7.10
N GLU A 43 9.91 -2.31 -6.28
CA GLU A 43 10.05 -2.33 -4.82
C GLU A 43 8.70 -2.49 -4.10
N TRP A 44 8.74 -3.05 -2.90
CA TRP A 44 7.59 -3.06 -1.99
C TRP A 44 7.54 -1.75 -1.23
N GLN A 45 6.47 -0.98 -1.48
CA GLN A 45 6.20 0.28 -0.82
C GLN A 45 5.02 0.15 0.13
N GLU A 46 4.96 0.99 1.16
CA GLU A 46 3.75 1.10 1.98
C GLU A 46 2.57 1.57 1.11
N LEU A 47 1.41 0.93 1.26
CA LEU A 47 0.20 1.39 0.61
C LEU A 47 -0.17 2.76 1.19
N PRO A 48 -0.40 3.79 0.36
CA PRO A 48 -0.77 5.10 0.84
C PRO A 48 -1.97 5.06 1.78
N TRP A 49 -1.97 5.95 2.75
CA TRP A 49 -3.10 6.07 3.66
C TRP A 49 -4.19 6.95 3.04
N HIS A 50 -5.43 6.45 3.09
CA HIS A 50 -6.64 7.22 2.83
C HIS A 50 -7.47 7.28 4.12
N PHE A 51 -8.13 8.42 4.39
CA PHE A 51 -8.92 8.63 5.60
C PHE A 51 -9.99 7.56 5.80
N ASP A 52 -10.73 7.24 4.75
CA ASP A 52 -11.75 6.18 4.76
C ASP A 52 -11.19 4.74 4.71
N GLY A 53 -9.87 4.58 4.78
CA GLY A 53 -9.19 3.29 4.83
C GLY A 53 -8.67 2.79 3.47
N PRO A 54 -8.05 1.59 3.46
CA PRO A 54 -7.22 1.12 2.34
C PRO A 54 -8.00 0.83 1.05
N LEU A 55 -9.32 0.66 1.13
CA LEU A 55 -10.17 0.45 -0.04
C LEU A 55 -10.36 1.73 -0.86
N TRP A 56 -10.18 2.90 -0.27
CA TRP A 56 -10.33 4.18 -0.96
C TRP A 56 -9.03 4.71 -1.55
N VAL A 57 -7.95 3.93 -1.46
CA VAL A 57 -6.67 4.26 -2.08
C VAL A 57 -6.81 4.16 -3.59
N THR A 58 -6.48 5.24 -4.29
CA THR A 58 -6.53 5.32 -5.75
C THR A 58 -5.14 5.23 -6.38
N ARG A 59 -5.08 4.89 -7.67
CA ARG A 59 -3.82 4.90 -8.44
C ARG A 59 -3.14 6.28 -8.43
N GLU A 60 -3.93 7.35 -8.44
CA GLU A 60 -3.41 8.72 -8.36
C GLU A 60 -2.73 8.98 -7.00
N LEU A 61 -3.33 8.52 -5.90
CA LEU A 61 -2.73 8.66 -4.58
C LEU A 61 -1.42 7.87 -4.47
N VAL A 62 -1.37 6.65 -5.02
CA VAL A 62 -0.14 5.85 -5.12
C VAL A 62 0.94 6.61 -5.89
N ARG A 63 0.59 7.19 -7.04
CA ARG A 63 1.53 8.00 -7.84
C ARG A 63 1.98 9.25 -7.09
N LYS A 64 1.10 9.94 -6.36
CA LYS A 64 1.46 11.12 -5.57
C LYS A 64 2.46 10.78 -4.45
N TRP A 65 2.38 9.58 -3.90
CA TRP A 65 3.20 9.16 -2.76
C TRP A 65 4.57 8.61 -3.14
N TRP A 66 4.67 7.92 -4.29
CA TRP A 66 5.84 7.14 -4.71
C TRP A 66 6.33 7.44 -6.14
N GLY A 67 5.62 8.29 -6.88
CA GLY A 67 5.89 8.68 -8.27
C GLY A 67 6.83 9.86 -8.35
#